data_AF-A0A843HTR0-F1
#
_entry.id   AF-A0A843HTR0-F1
#
_cell.length_a   1.000
_cell.length_b   1.000
_cell.length_c   1.000
_cell.angle_alpha   90.00
_cell.angle_beta   90.00
_cell.angle_gamma   90.00
#
_symmetry.space_group_name_H-M   'P 1'
#
loop_
_entity.id
_entity.type
_entity.pdbx_description
1 polymer ?
#
loop_
_entity_poly.entity_id
_entity_poly.type
_entity_poly.pdbx_seq_one_letter_code
_entity_poly.pdbx_strand_id
1 'polypeptide(L)'
;MGLILAFFRRFFGGYDSKLDWLEQRGVQMVICIASVFLYELYFKGFVWWKALSIGVLVYIFWCKGHWYYFQCGTEDDAYIDEQLAKGRKPALNWIVAPVNKFFGFKERTKQYCFVGMMIRYALYSIPVSLFVGFHFTAGGMAIPFVYNACFWVDLPKCRFCKAPTNWAEWFSGLIIGYCLY
;
A
#
# COMPACT_ATOMS: atom_id res chain seq x y z
N MET A 1 -1.30 12.30 14.21
CA MET A 1 -2.57 12.83 13.66
C MET A 1 -2.56 13.08 12.15
N GLY A 2 -1.56 13.77 11.57
CA GLY A 2 -1.52 14.02 10.10
C GLY A 2 -1.30 12.78 9.22
N LEU A 3 -0.46 11.84 9.66
CA LEU A 3 -0.31 10.54 8.98
C LEU A 3 -1.62 9.72 9.05
N ILE A 4 -2.26 9.69 10.21
CA ILE A 4 -3.57 9.06 10.42
C ILE A 4 -4.62 9.61 9.45
N LEU A 5 -4.72 10.94 9.30
CA LEU A 5 -5.62 11.59 8.34
C LEU A 5 -5.23 11.35 6.87
N ALA A 6 -3.95 11.23 6.55
CA ALA A 6 -3.48 10.84 5.22
C ALA A 6 -3.86 9.38 4.88
N PHE A 7 -3.85 8.49 5.88
CA PHE A 7 -4.27 7.09 5.75
C PHE A 7 -5.78 6.93 5.60
N PHE A 8 -6.58 7.70 6.35
CA PHE A 8 -8.03 7.77 6.18
C PHE A 8 -8.46 8.38 4.84
N ARG A 9 -7.54 8.77 3.96
CA ARG A 9 -7.87 9.53 2.77
C ARG A 9 -8.28 8.72 1.55
N ARG A 10 -7.85 7.45 1.48
CA ARG A 10 -8.40 6.49 0.50
C ARG A 10 -9.88 6.19 0.75
N PHE A 11 -10.35 6.54 1.96
CA PHE A 11 -11.74 6.46 2.43
C PHE A 11 -12.64 7.56 1.83
N PHE A 12 -12.11 8.77 1.56
CA PHE A 12 -12.91 9.86 0.98
C PHE A 12 -13.20 9.69 -0.51
N GLY A 13 -12.39 8.89 -1.23
CA GLY A 13 -12.71 8.51 -2.62
C GLY A 13 -14.02 7.72 -2.71
N GLY A 14 -14.37 6.91 -1.70
CA GLY A 14 -15.64 6.18 -1.65
C GLY A 14 -16.82 6.97 -1.10
N TYR A 15 -16.59 8.14 -0.48
CA TYR A 15 -17.57 8.78 0.41
C TYR A 15 -18.58 9.68 -0.34
N ASP A 16 -18.26 10.16 -1.54
CA ASP A 16 -19.14 11.06 -2.28
C ASP A 16 -19.10 10.78 -3.78
N SER A 17 -20.20 10.22 -4.33
CA SER A 17 -20.37 9.97 -5.76
C SER A 17 -20.49 11.26 -6.59
N LYS A 18 -20.33 12.43 -5.98
CA LYS A 18 -20.35 13.74 -6.64
C LYS A 18 -18.95 14.30 -6.91
N LEU A 19 -17.90 13.69 -6.36
CA LEU A 19 -16.52 14.16 -6.48
C LEU A 19 -15.60 13.05 -7.01
N ASP A 20 -15.93 12.49 -8.18
CA ASP A 20 -15.20 11.38 -8.82
C ASP A 20 -13.68 11.63 -9.00
N TRP A 21 -13.26 12.89 -9.06
CA TRP A 21 -11.84 13.26 -9.14
C TRP A 21 -11.06 12.90 -7.86
N LEU A 22 -11.70 12.77 -6.68
CA LEU A 22 -11.07 12.31 -5.44
C LEU A 22 -10.71 10.82 -5.46
N GLU A 23 -11.30 10.02 -6.36
CA GLU A 23 -10.92 8.63 -6.59
C GLU A 23 -9.61 8.51 -7.38
N GLN A 24 -9.17 9.57 -8.05
CA GLN A 24 -7.95 9.55 -8.84
C GLN A 24 -6.71 9.43 -7.95
N ARG A 25 -5.88 8.42 -8.22
CA ARG A 25 -4.64 8.14 -7.47
C ARG A 25 -3.70 9.36 -7.37
N GLY A 26 -3.64 10.19 -8.42
CA GLY A 26 -2.82 11.41 -8.45
C GLY A 26 -3.31 12.47 -7.47
N VAL A 27 -4.62 12.69 -7.37
CA VAL A 27 -5.23 13.64 -6.43
C VAL A 27 -5.03 13.16 -4.99
N GLN A 28 -5.19 11.86 -4.75
CA GLN A 28 -4.94 11.25 -3.44
C GLN A 28 -3.48 11.45 -3.00
N MET A 29 -2.54 11.34 -3.93
CA MET A 29 -1.11 11.58 -3.69
C MET A 29 -0.81 13.03 -3.32
N VAL A 30 -1.30 14.01 -4.09
CA VAL A 30 -1.04 15.45 -3.83
C VAL A 30 -1.38 15.81 -2.40
N ILE A 31 -2.48 15.27 -1.90
CA ILE A 31 -3.00 15.69 -0.61
C ILE A 31 -2.45 14.80 0.52
N CYS A 32 -2.04 13.56 0.24
CA CYS A 32 -1.17 12.80 1.15
C CYS A 32 0.13 13.57 1.41
N ILE A 33 0.77 14.06 0.34
CA ILE A 33 1.97 14.91 0.44
C ILE A 33 1.63 16.17 1.24
N ALA A 34 0.57 16.90 0.89
CA ALA A 34 0.15 18.09 1.62
C ALA A 34 -0.09 17.81 3.13
N SER A 35 -0.68 16.67 3.47
CA SER A 35 -0.92 16.28 4.87
C SER A 35 0.37 15.99 5.64
N VAL A 36 1.36 15.37 4.99
CA VAL A 36 2.71 15.18 5.57
C VAL A 36 3.41 16.53 5.76
N PHE A 37 3.32 17.41 4.76
CA PHE A 37 3.85 18.77 4.83
C PHE A 37 3.24 19.59 5.98
N LEU A 38 1.91 19.55 6.13
CA LEU A 38 1.22 20.20 7.25
C LEU A 38 1.67 19.61 8.58
N TYR A 39 1.75 18.29 8.73
CA TYR A 39 2.21 17.68 9.98
C TYR A 39 3.62 18.15 10.39
N GLU A 40 4.57 18.14 9.45
CA GLU A 40 5.94 18.60 9.71
C GLU A 40 5.98 20.11 10.03
N LEU A 41 5.20 20.93 9.31
CA LEU A 41 5.09 22.37 9.55
C LEU A 41 4.53 22.70 10.94
N TYR A 42 3.41 22.07 11.33
CA TYR A 42 2.65 22.45 12.53
C TYR A 42 3.20 21.83 13.83
N PHE A 43 3.83 20.65 13.77
CA PHE A 43 4.22 19.92 14.99
C PHE A 43 5.72 19.76 15.21
N LYS A 44 6.55 19.82 14.16
CA LYS A 44 7.99 19.50 14.27
C LYS A 44 8.95 20.62 13.85
N GLY A 45 8.41 21.74 13.36
CA GLY A 45 9.21 22.78 12.72
C GLY A 45 9.53 22.40 11.28
N PHE A 46 9.36 23.34 10.36
CA PHE A 46 9.32 23.02 8.93
C PHE A 46 10.69 22.66 8.36
N VAL A 47 10.87 21.38 8.01
CA VAL A 47 12.00 20.89 7.21
C VAL A 47 11.47 20.31 5.90
N TRP A 48 11.23 21.18 4.92
CA TRP A 48 10.52 20.88 3.68
C TRP A 48 11.07 19.67 2.92
N TRP A 49 12.40 19.47 2.90
CA TRP A 49 13.03 18.36 2.20
C TRP A 49 12.80 17.01 2.89
N LYS A 50 12.67 16.99 4.24
CA LYS A 50 12.29 15.79 4.99
C LYS A 50 10.83 15.43 4.72
N ALA A 51 9.93 16.42 4.76
CA ALA A 51 8.51 16.23 4.44
C ALA A 51 8.29 15.70 3.02
N LEU A 52 9.00 16.28 2.04
CA LEU A 52 8.98 15.84 0.64
C LEU A 52 9.50 14.41 0.51
N SER A 53 10.63 14.09 1.14
CA SER A 53 11.23 12.75 1.10
C SER A 53 10.32 11.71 1.72
N ILE A 54 9.73 11.99 2.89
CA ILE A 54 8.75 11.11 3.55
C ILE A 54 7.52 10.93 2.65
N GLY A 55 6.97 12.01 2.08
CA GLY A 55 5.81 11.93 1.18
C GLY A 55 6.07 11.10 -0.08
N VAL A 56 7.23 11.27 -0.71
CA VAL A 56 7.64 10.48 -1.89
C VAL A 56 7.88 9.01 -1.52
N LEU A 57 8.54 8.74 -0.40
CA LEU A 57 8.82 7.36 0.02
C LEU A 57 7.55 6.62 0.45
N VAL A 58 6.64 7.28 1.17
CA VAL A 58 5.29 6.78 1.49
C VAL A 58 4.51 6.51 0.19
N TYR A 59 4.60 7.38 -0.81
CA TYR A 59 3.98 7.14 -2.11
C TYR A 59 4.57 5.91 -2.83
N ILE A 60 5.90 5.76 -2.89
CA ILE A 60 6.53 4.61 -3.54
C ILE A 60 6.09 3.31 -2.85
N PHE A 61 6.11 3.32 -1.52
CA PHE A 61 5.66 2.22 -0.68
C PHE A 61 4.19 1.85 -0.94
N TRP A 62 3.30 2.84 -1.01
CA TRP A 62 1.86 2.61 -1.17
C TRP A 62 1.39 2.40 -2.61
N CYS A 63 1.96 3.09 -3.59
CA CYS A 63 1.36 3.25 -4.92
C CYS A 63 2.04 2.45 -6.03
N LYS A 64 3.31 2.04 -5.87
CA LYS A 64 4.07 1.45 -6.99
C LYS A 64 3.93 -0.08 -7.05
N GLY A 65 3.25 -0.59 -8.07
CA GLY A 65 3.43 -1.97 -8.55
C GLY A 65 2.85 -3.09 -7.69
N HIS A 66 1.86 -2.81 -6.86
CA HIS A 66 1.21 -3.80 -5.99
C HIS A 66 0.13 -4.66 -6.68
N TRP A 67 -0.33 -4.25 -7.87
CA TRP A 67 -1.48 -4.86 -8.53
C TRP A 67 -1.25 -6.36 -8.79
N TYR A 68 -0.08 -6.72 -9.32
CA TYR A 68 0.23 -8.12 -9.62
C TYR A 68 0.16 -9.00 -8.36
N TYR A 69 0.81 -8.60 -7.26
CA TYR A 69 0.80 -9.39 -6.03
C TYR A 69 -0.52 -9.38 -5.27
N PHE A 70 -1.41 -8.42 -5.52
CA PHE A 70 -2.77 -8.45 -4.97
C PHE A 70 -3.70 -9.42 -5.71
N GLN A 71 -3.46 -9.62 -7.00
CA GLN A 71 -4.38 -10.32 -7.90
C GLN A 71 -3.88 -11.72 -8.23
N CYS A 72 -2.56 -11.93 -8.22
CA CYS A 72 -2.01 -13.26 -8.42
C CYS A 72 -2.43 -14.16 -7.24
N GLY A 73 -2.90 -15.36 -7.55
CA GLY A 73 -3.43 -16.32 -6.57
C GLY A 73 -4.89 -16.12 -6.16
N THR A 74 -5.56 -15.06 -6.66
CA THR A 74 -7.01 -14.85 -6.49
C THR A 74 -7.77 -14.76 -7.82
N GLU A 75 -7.07 -14.45 -8.91
CA GLU A 75 -7.62 -14.36 -10.27
C GLU A 75 -7.11 -15.51 -11.15
N ASP A 76 -7.78 -15.73 -12.28
CA ASP A 76 -7.36 -16.70 -13.29
C ASP A 76 -6.02 -16.30 -13.96
N ASP A 77 -5.17 -17.29 -14.24
CA ASP A 77 -3.86 -17.07 -14.86
C ASP A 77 -3.97 -16.34 -16.20
N ALA A 78 -5.01 -16.63 -17.00
CA ALA A 78 -5.26 -15.96 -18.28
C ALA A 78 -5.50 -14.45 -18.12
N TYR A 79 -6.24 -14.05 -17.08
CA TYR A 79 -6.47 -12.63 -16.77
C TYR A 79 -5.18 -11.95 -16.35
N ILE A 80 -4.35 -12.63 -15.54
CA ILE A 80 -3.03 -12.10 -15.14
C ILE A 80 -2.13 -11.90 -16.36
N ASP A 81 -2.08 -12.85 -17.28
CA ASP A 81 -1.28 -12.76 -18.51
C ASP A 81 -1.72 -11.61 -19.41
N GLU A 82 -3.02 -11.41 -19.59
CA GLU A 82 -3.57 -10.28 -20.35
C GLU A 82 -3.10 -8.94 -19.76
N GLN A 83 -3.12 -8.82 -18.44
CA GLN A 83 -2.72 -7.58 -17.76
C GLN A 83 -1.20 -7.35 -17.80
N LEU A 84 -0.41 -8.41 -17.75
CA LEU A 84 1.04 -8.35 -17.96
C LEU A 84 1.37 -7.86 -19.39
N ALA A 85 0.64 -8.37 -20.40
CA ALA A 85 0.77 -7.92 -21.78
C ALA A 85 0.40 -6.44 -21.96
N LYS A 86 -0.57 -5.93 -21.19
CA LYS A 86 -0.92 -4.50 -21.12
C LYS A 86 0.12 -3.63 -20.37
N GLY A 87 1.25 -4.22 -19.96
CA GLY A 87 2.36 -3.52 -19.35
C GLY A 87 2.33 -3.47 -17.81
N ARG A 88 1.40 -4.18 -17.16
CA ARG A 88 1.54 -4.45 -15.71
C ARG A 88 2.78 -5.33 -15.51
N LYS A 89 3.54 -5.09 -14.46
CA LYS A 89 4.74 -5.90 -14.14
C LYS A 89 4.80 -6.23 -12.66
N PRO A 90 5.27 -7.43 -12.29
CA PRO A 90 5.58 -7.75 -10.90
C PRO A 90 6.72 -6.85 -10.42
N ALA A 91 6.51 -6.14 -9.32
CA ALA A 91 7.56 -5.32 -8.71
C ALA A 91 8.60 -6.22 -8.03
N LEU A 92 9.90 -5.93 -8.16
CA LEU A 92 10.96 -6.65 -7.44
C LEU A 92 11.00 -8.16 -7.72
N ASN A 93 10.52 -8.63 -8.88
CA ASN A 93 10.45 -10.06 -9.20
C ASN A 93 11.82 -10.76 -9.10
N TRP A 94 12.90 -10.01 -9.34
CA TRP A 94 14.27 -10.48 -9.20
C TRP A 94 14.67 -10.89 -7.77
N ILE A 95 14.01 -10.37 -6.72
CA ILE A 95 14.15 -10.84 -5.34
C ILE A 95 13.06 -11.86 -5.01
N VAL A 96 11.83 -11.60 -5.46
CA VAL A 96 10.66 -12.41 -5.11
C VAL A 96 10.78 -13.83 -5.67
N ALA A 97 11.23 -14.01 -6.91
CA ALA A 97 11.34 -15.33 -7.53
C ALA A 97 12.39 -16.22 -6.84
N PRO A 98 13.62 -15.77 -6.53
CA PRO A 98 14.57 -16.57 -5.74
C PRO A 98 14.07 -16.97 -4.36
N VAL A 99 13.44 -16.03 -3.62
CA VAL A 99 12.93 -16.31 -2.27
C VAL A 99 11.80 -17.33 -2.32
N ASN A 100 10.88 -17.21 -3.27
CA ASN A 100 9.82 -18.19 -3.45
C ASN A 100 10.33 -19.56 -3.89
N LYS A 101 11.37 -19.60 -4.75
CA LYS A 101 12.03 -20.86 -5.14
C LYS A 101 12.64 -21.55 -3.92
N PHE A 102 13.25 -20.79 -3.00
CA PHE A 102 13.78 -21.33 -1.75
C PHE A 102 12.69 -21.95 -0.86
N PHE A 103 11.51 -21.32 -0.78
CA PHE A 103 10.35 -21.87 -0.05
C PHE A 103 9.58 -22.95 -0.80
N GLY A 104 9.93 -23.27 -2.05
CA GLY A 104 9.20 -24.23 -2.89
C GLY A 104 7.82 -23.74 -3.35
N PHE A 105 7.55 -22.43 -3.29
CA PHE A 105 6.28 -21.87 -3.72
C PHE A 105 6.26 -21.68 -5.24
N LYS A 106 5.21 -22.19 -5.89
CA LYS A 106 4.99 -22.04 -7.34
C LYS A 106 4.57 -20.61 -7.68
N GLU A 107 4.99 -20.12 -8.84
CA GLU A 107 4.60 -18.79 -9.34
C GLU A 107 3.07 -18.66 -9.35
N ARG A 108 2.56 -17.44 -9.09
CA ARG A 108 1.14 -17.09 -9.09
C ARG A 108 0.26 -17.80 -8.06
N THR A 109 0.83 -18.59 -7.15
CA THR A 109 0.10 -19.12 -5.99
C THR A 109 -0.11 -18.04 -4.92
N LYS A 110 -1.13 -18.21 -4.05
CA LYS A 110 -1.38 -17.30 -2.91
C LYS A 110 -0.12 -17.11 -2.05
N GLN A 111 0.65 -18.17 -1.82
CA GLN A 111 1.91 -18.13 -1.07
C GLN A 111 2.96 -17.27 -1.79
N TYR A 112 3.08 -17.42 -3.11
CA TYR A 112 4.01 -16.62 -3.91
C TYR A 112 3.70 -15.13 -3.83
N CYS A 113 2.42 -14.80 -3.93
CA CYS A 113 1.92 -13.44 -3.92
C CYS A 113 2.03 -12.80 -2.53
N PHE A 114 1.79 -13.59 -1.47
CA PHE A 114 2.05 -13.20 -0.09
C PHE A 114 3.52 -12.83 0.14
N VAL A 115 4.46 -13.69 -0.26
CA VAL A 115 5.91 -13.43 -0.14
C VAL A 115 6.31 -12.19 -0.96
N GLY A 116 5.77 -12.04 -2.17
CA GLY A 116 5.99 -10.86 -3.00
C GLY A 116 5.55 -9.56 -2.33
N MET A 117 4.38 -9.56 -1.68
CA MET A 117 3.94 -8.43 -0.87
C MET A 117 4.84 -8.19 0.35
N MET A 118 5.22 -9.23 1.08
CA MET A 118 6.11 -9.13 2.24
C MET A 118 7.44 -8.47 1.88
N ILE A 119 8.13 -8.96 0.85
CA ILE A 119 9.41 -8.42 0.39
C ILE A 119 9.26 -6.96 -0.03
N ARG A 120 8.22 -6.66 -0.81
CA ARG A 120 7.95 -5.30 -1.29
C ARG A 120 7.73 -4.32 -0.14
N TYR A 121 6.80 -4.63 0.77
CA TYR A 121 6.46 -3.75 1.87
C TYR A 121 7.60 -3.66 2.89
N ALA A 122 8.31 -4.74 3.18
CA ALA A 122 9.50 -4.69 4.03
C ALA A 122 10.58 -3.77 3.42
N LEU A 123 11.00 -4.00 2.17
CA LEU A 123 12.07 -3.23 1.54
C LEU A 123 11.75 -1.75 1.40
N TYR A 124 10.51 -1.39 1.03
CA TYR A 124 10.12 0.01 0.91
C TYR A 124 9.86 0.68 2.28
N SER A 125 9.59 -0.08 3.35
CA SER A 125 9.44 0.49 4.70
C SER A 125 10.77 0.90 5.33
N ILE A 126 11.88 0.23 5.00
CA ILE A 126 13.22 0.50 5.56
C ILE A 126 13.62 1.97 5.39
N PRO A 127 13.64 2.56 4.18
CA PRO A 127 14.03 3.96 4.03
C PRO A 127 13.08 4.92 4.74
N VAL A 128 11.77 4.62 4.80
CA VAL A 128 10.80 5.46 5.53
C VAL A 128 11.07 5.39 7.05
N SER A 129 11.39 4.22 7.57
CA SER A 129 11.65 4.00 8.99
C SER A 129 12.88 4.73 9.51
N LEU A 130 13.86 5.04 8.65
CA LEU A 130 15.02 5.86 9.02
C LEU A 130 14.64 7.32 9.34
N PHE A 131 13.51 7.80 8.83
CA PHE A 131 13.03 9.18 9.07
C PHE A 131 11.87 9.24 10.06
N VAL A 132 10.97 8.26 10.01
CA VAL A 132 9.74 8.23 10.82
C VAL A 132 9.91 7.42 12.10
N GLY A 133 10.79 6.41 12.08
CA GLY A 133 11.08 5.49 13.18
C GLY A 133 10.81 4.02 12.81
N PHE A 134 11.48 3.09 13.49
CA PHE A 134 11.39 1.64 13.24
C PHE A 134 10.01 1.03 13.50
N HIS A 135 9.16 1.69 14.29
CA HIS A 135 7.76 1.30 14.46
C HIS A 135 6.98 1.35 13.14
N PHE A 136 7.40 2.18 12.17
CA PHE A 136 6.84 2.20 10.82
C PHE A 136 7.12 0.91 10.04
N THR A 137 8.26 0.26 10.29
CA THR A 137 8.58 -1.05 9.69
C THR A 137 7.64 -2.12 10.21
N ALA A 138 7.34 -2.14 11.52
CA ALA A 138 6.38 -3.07 12.11
C ALA A 138 4.98 -2.88 11.50
N GLY A 139 4.50 -1.63 11.40
CA GLY A 139 3.26 -1.31 10.71
C GLY A 139 3.29 -1.73 9.23
N GLY A 140 4.41 -1.53 8.54
CA GLY A 140 4.60 -1.91 7.14
C GLY A 140 4.59 -3.42 6.90
N MET A 141 5.13 -4.22 7.83
CA MET A 141 5.08 -5.69 7.76
C MET A 141 3.70 -6.26 8.06
N ALA A 142 2.81 -5.51 8.72
CA ALA A 142 1.42 -5.94 8.93
C ALA A 142 0.58 -5.83 7.64
N ILE A 143 0.97 -4.94 6.72
CA ILE A 143 0.20 -4.63 5.50
C ILE A 143 -0.01 -5.87 4.61
N PRO A 144 1.01 -6.69 4.28
CA PRO A 144 0.83 -7.91 3.51
C PRO A 144 -0.22 -8.85 4.12
N PHE A 145 -0.24 -9.02 5.45
CA PHE A 145 -1.22 -9.88 6.11
C PHE A 145 -2.64 -9.33 5.96
N VAL A 146 -2.81 -8.04 6.21
CA VAL A 146 -4.09 -7.35 6.09
C VAL A 146 -4.62 -7.42 4.65
N TYR A 147 -3.79 -7.12 3.66
CA TYR A 147 -4.18 -7.17 2.26
C TYR A 147 -4.56 -8.58 1.82
N ASN A 148 -3.72 -9.58 2.13
CA ASN A 148 -4.04 -10.96 1.78
C ASN A 148 -5.31 -11.43 2.47
N ALA A 149 -5.53 -11.10 3.75
CA ALA A 149 -6.77 -11.45 4.43
C ALA A 149 -8.00 -10.83 3.76
N CYS A 150 -7.95 -9.55 3.39
CA CYS A 150 -9.07 -8.87 2.73
C CYS A 150 -9.38 -9.44 1.34
N PHE A 151 -8.34 -9.73 0.55
CA PHE A 151 -8.48 -10.26 -0.81
C PHE A 151 -8.84 -11.74 -0.83
N TRP A 152 -8.28 -12.56 0.05
CA TRP A 152 -8.54 -14.01 0.07
C TRP A 152 -9.91 -14.37 0.64
N VAL A 153 -10.44 -13.52 1.53
CA VAL A 153 -11.79 -13.67 2.09
C VAL A 153 -12.84 -12.94 1.22
N ASP A 154 -12.40 -12.21 0.19
CA ASP A 154 -13.25 -11.41 -0.70
C ASP A 154 -14.22 -10.50 0.07
N LEU A 155 -13.66 -9.60 0.89
CA LEU A 155 -14.48 -8.73 1.74
C LEU A 155 -15.52 -7.96 0.92
N PRO A 156 -16.78 -7.96 1.35
CA PRO A 156 -17.88 -7.46 0.53
C PRO A 156 -17.80 -5.95 0.32
N LYS A 157 -18.33 -5.53 -0.82
CA LYS A 157 -18.46 -4.12 -1.16
C LYS A 157 -19.52 -3.47 -0.27
N CYS A 158 -19.25 -2.25 0.18
CA CYS A 158 -20.18 -1.42 0.92
C CYS A 158 -20.09 0.04 0.47
N ARG A 159 -20.90 0.92 1.08
CA ARG A 159 -20.97 2.34 0.73
C ARG A 159 -19.61 3.06 0.78
N PHE A 160 -18.69 2.62 1.62
CA PHE A 160 -17.39 3.27 1.86
C PHE A 160 -16.18 2.45 1.37
N CYS A 161 -16.34 1.15 1.12
CA CYS A 161 -15.31 0.28 0.57
C CYS A 161 -15.86 -0.46 -0.66
N LYS A 162 -15.48 0.00 -1.86
CA LYS A 162 -15.97 -0.56 -3.14
C LYS A 162 -15.16 -1.79 -3.60
N ALA A 163 -14.06 -2.11 -2.92
CA ALA A 163 -13.21 -3.27 -3.20
C ALA A 163 -12.49 -3.76 -1.93
N PRO A 164 -12.06 -5.04 -1.89
CA PRO A 164 -11.20 -5.58 -0.82
C PRO A 164 -9.95 -4.72 -0.54
N THR A 165 -9.40 -4.07 -1.56
CA THR A 165 -8.31 -3.12 -1.45
C THR A 165 -8.61 -1.97 -0.49
N ASN A 166 -9.84 -1.45 -0.50
CA ASN A 166 -10.23 -0.33 0.35
C ASN A 166 -10.33 -0.75 1.83
N TRP A 167 -10.83 -1.96 2.08
CA TRP A 167 -10.83 -2.56 3.41
C TRP A 167 -9.41 -2.75 3.94
N ALA A 168 -8.53 -3.30 3.09
CA ALA A 168 -7.14 -3.51 3.46
C ALA A 168 -6.43 -2.20 3.83
N GLU A 169 -6.66 -1.15 3.05
CA GLU A 169 -6.10 0.19 3.28
C GLU A 169 -6.59 0.82 4.56
N TRP A 170 -7.84 0.56 4.92
CA TRP A 170 -8.40 1.03 6.18
C TRP A 170 -7.76 0.35 7.38
N PHE A 171 -7.77 -0.99 7.41
CA PHE A 171 -7.18 -1.75 8.51
C PHE A 171 -5.68 -1.47 8.66
N SER A 172 -4.95 -1.42 7.55
CA SER A 172 -3.51 -1.09 7.58
C SER A 172 -3.25 0.36 7.99
N GLY A 173 -4.10 1.31 7.60
CA GLY A 173 -4.04 2.69 8.07
C GLY A 173 -4.23 2.84 9.58
N LEU A 174 -5.15 2.06 10.17
CA LEU A 174 -5.35 2.00 11.62
C LEU A 174 -4.12 1.43 12.34
N ILE A 175 -3.57 0.32 11.85
CA ILE A 175 -2.38 -0.32 12.44
C ILE A 175 -1.18 0.63 12.42
N ILE A 176 -0.89 1.24 11.27
CA ILE A 176 0.22 2.18 11.14
C ILE A 176 -0.02 3.42 12.00
N GLY A 177 -1.26 3.93 12.02
CA GLY A 177 -1.65 5.05 12.86
C GLY A 177 -1.40 4.79 14.34
N TYR A 178 -1.72 3.57 14.81
CA TYR A 178 -1.43 3.13 16.17
C TYR A 178 0.07 2.97 16.43
N CYS A 179 0.83 2.36 15.50
CA CYS A 179 2.28 2.23 15.64
C CYS A 179 3.02 3.57 15.69
N LEU A 180 2.40 4.66 15.20
CA LEU A 180 2.95 6.01 15.15
C LEU A 180 2.51 6.90 16.33
N TYR A 181 1.64 6.40 17.22
CA TYR A 181 1.18 7.10 18.43
C TYR A 181 2.10 6.79 19.60
#